data_AF-A0A9Y2NQK6-F1
#
_entry.id   AF-A0A9Y2NQK6-F1
#
_cell.length_a   1.000
_cell.length_b   1.000
_cell.length_c   1.000
_cell.angle_alpha   90.00
_cell.angle_beta   90.00
_cell.angle_gamma   90.00
#
_symmetry.space_group_name_H-M   'P 1'
#
loop_
_entity.id
_entity.type
_entity.pdbx_description
1 polymer ?
#
loop_
_entity_poly.entity_id
_entity_poly.type
_entity_poly.pdbx_seq_one_letter_code
_entity_poly.pdbx_strand_id
1 'polypeptide(L)'
;MSKKLRPVLIGALGAASVAALVITTPALSTAAPAPLAATSASALAVGDLSAPAKKEIAMKLVSSAENSSLDWKAQYKYIEDIGDGRGYTAGIIGFCSGTGDMLELVEAYTNSVPNNPLAKYLPALRKVNGTDSHSGLGSAFESAWKQAAATTEFQTAQNNERDRVYFNPAVSQGKSDGLSNLGQFAYYDAIVMHGPGDSSDSFGGIRKAAMQKAKTPAQGGNETTYLKAFFDARKVIMKQEEAHADTSRVDTEQLVFLNAGNFDLHTPLKWKVYGDSYTIN
;
A
#
# COMPACT_ATOMS: atom_id res chain seq x y z
N MET A 1 3.79 -22.97 78.72
CA MET A 1 2.49 -22.23 78.78
C MET A 1 1.64 -22.68 77.60
N SER A 2 0.81 -23.70 77.84
CA SER A 2 -0.68 -23.67 77.89
C SER A 2 -1.30 -23.80 76.49
N LYS A 3 -1.58 -25.03 76.00
CA LYS A 3 -2.84 -25.82 76.14
C LYS A 3 -4.03 -25.12 75.43
N LYS A 4 -4.82 -25.72 74.53
CA LYS A 4 -5.52 -27.04 74.53
C LYS A 4 -5.77 -27.47 73.06
N LEU A 5 -5.57 -28.72 72.60
CA LEU A 5 -6.24 -30.02 72.86
C LEU A 5 -7.70 -30.15 72.34
N ARG A 6 -7.83 -31.08 71.35
CA ARG A 6 -9.01 -31.82 70.79
C ARG A 6 -9.75 -32.64 71.91
N PRO A 7 -10.73 -33.58 71.70
CA PRO A 7 -11.41 -34.17 70.50
C PRO A 7 -12.96 -34.30 70.68
N VAL A 8 -13.73 -35.06 69.89
CA VAL A 8 -14.23 -36.44 70.19
C VAL A 8 -15.00 -37.04 68.98
N LEU A 9 -14.94 -38.37 68.90
CA LEU A 9 -15.47 -39.34 67.93
C LEU A 9 -16.49 -40.25 68.63
N ILE A 10 -17.65 -40.62 68.05
CA ILE A 10 -18.50 -41.83 68.37
C ILE A 10 -19.36 -42.10 67.09
N GLY A 11 -19.38 -43.25 66.40
CA GLY A 11 -19.93 -44.59 66.76
C GLY A 11 -21.47 -44.61 66.64
N ALA A 12 -22.24 -45.57 66.09
CA ALA A 12 -22.03 -46.92 65.57
C ALA A 12 -23.32 -47.44 64.83
N LEU A 13 -23.13 -48.47 63.99
CA LEU A 13 -23.94 -49.68 63.65
C LEU A 13 -25.49 -49.76 63.51
N GLY A 14 -25.92 -50.51 62.48
CA GLY A 14 -27.19 -51.29 62.37
C GLY A 14 -27.72 -51.37 60.92
N ALA A 15 -27.37 -52.35 60.07
CA ALA A 15 -27.80 -53.77 59.94
C ALA A 15 -29.15 -54.02 59.22
N ALA A 16 -29.06 -54.89 58.19
CA ALA A 16 -30.07 -55.78 57.57
C ALA A 16 -30.99 -55.31 56.41
N SER A 17 -30.64 -55.83 55.21
CA SER A 17 -31.46 -56.60 54.24
C SER A 17 -32.79 -56.03 53.70
N VAL A 18 -32.94 -55.97 52.36
CA VAL A 18 -33.64 -56.95 51.50
C VAL A 18 -33.48 -56.51 50.03
N ALA A 19 -33.30 -57.48 49.15
CA ALA A 19 -33.15 -57.35 47.71
C ALA A 19 -34.39 -56.77 47.01
N ALA A 20 -34.18 -55.91 46.01
CA ALA A 20 -35.05 -55.81 44.85
C ALA A 20 -34.24 -55.30 43.66
N LEU A 21 -33.99 -56.22 42.74
CA LEU A 21 -33.42 -56.01 41.42
C LEU A 21 -34.38 -55.13 40.61
N VAL A 22 -33.99 -53.88 40.33
CA VAL A 22 -34.62 -53.10 39.26
C VAL A 22 -33.53 -52.76 38.26
N ILE A 23 -33.55 -53.48 37.15
CA ILE A 23 -32.78 -53.19 35.95
C ILE A 23 -33.41 -51.93 35.34
N THR A 24 -32.89 -50.76 35.67
CA THR A 24 -33.10 -49.56 34.87
C THR A 24 -31.84 -49.33 34.04
N THR A 25 -31.98 -49.50 32.73
CA THR A 25 -30.97 -49.06 31.76
C THR A 25 -30.76 -47.56 31.93
N PRO A 26 -29.53 -47.05 32.14
CA PRO A 26 -29.27 -45.66 31.89
C PRO A 26 -29.35 -45.48 30.38
N ALA A 27 -30.32 -44.69 29.92
CA ALA A 27 -30.28 -44.12 28.59
C ALA A 27 -28.92 -43.40 28.46
N LEU A 28 -28.03 -43.94 27.63
CA LEU A 28 -26.84 -43.25 27.16
C LEU A 28 -27.32 -42.00 26.43
N SER A 29 -27.35 -40.88 27.15
CA SER A 29 -27.46 -39.57 26.54
C SER A 29 -26.16 -39.33 25.79
N THR A 30 -26.15 -39.67 24.51
CA THR A 30 -25.10 -39.27 23.58
C THR A 30 -25.21 -37.76 23.42
N ALA A 31 -24.54 -37.01 24.30
CA ALA A 31 -24.27 -35.62 24.06
C ALA A 31 -23.45 -35.54 22.77
N ALA A 32 -24.10 -35.16 21.68
CA ALA A 32 -23.44 -34.87 20.43
C ALA A 32 -22.41 -33.76 20.70
N PRO A 33 -21.14 -33.92 20.26
CA PRO A 33 -20.20 -32.83 20.35
C PRO A 33 -20.76 -31.67 19.52
N ALA A 34 -20.98 -30.53 20.18
CA ALA A 34 -21.30 -29.29 19.49
C ALA A 34 -20.21 -29.06 18.43
N PRO A 35 -20.57 -28.79 17.16
CA PRO A 35 -19.56 -28.46 16.18
C PRO A 35 -18.87 -27.18 16.66
N LEU A 36 -17.58 -27.30 16.98
CA LEU A 36 -16.69 -26.15 17.03
C LEU A 36 -16.87 -25.44 15.69
N ALA A 37 -17.53 -24.29 15.72
CA ALA A 37 -17.55 -23.37 14.61
C ALA A 37 -16.09 -22.95 14.41
N ALA A 38 -15.38 -23.69 13.55
CA ALA A 38 -14.17 -23.21 12.93
C ALA A 38 -14.59 -21.93 12.22
N THR A 39 -14.26 -20.80 12.82
CA THR A 39 -14.18 -19.52 12.12
C THR A 39 -13.04 -19.71 11.14
N SER A 40 -13.37 -20.28 9.99
CA SER A 40 -12.55 -20.19 8.80
C SER A 40 -12.44 -18.71 8.52
N ALA A 41 -11.38 -18.07 9.04
CA ALA A 41 -10.90 -16.82 8.49
C ALA A 41 -10.68 -17.14 7.02
N SER A 42 -11.63 -16.71 6.17
CA SER A 42 -11.45 -16.75 4.73
C SER A 42 -10.14 -16.02 4.50
N ALA A 43 -9.10 -16.77 4.12
CA ALA A 43 -7.86 -16.16 3.69
C ALA A 43 -8.27 -15.25 2.54
N LEU A 44 -8.21 -13.94 2.76
CA LEU A 44 -8.46 -12.96 1.71
C LEU A 44 -7.54 -13.36 0.55
N ALA A 45 -8.13 -13.55 -0.63
CA ALA A 45 -7.35 -13.89 -1.80
C ALA A 45 -6.31 -12.79 -2.03
N VAL A 46 -5.07 -13.19 -2.31
CA VAL A 46 -4.02 -12.25 -2.70
C VAL A 46 -4.52 -11.45 -3.90
N GLY A 47 -4.40 -10.12 -3.82
CA GLY A 47 -4.92 -9.24 -4.86
C GLY A 47 -4.16 -9.35 -6.18
N ASP A 48 -4.72 -8.74 -7.21
CA ASP A 48 -4.03 -8.47 -8.46
C ASP A 48 -4.32 -7.05 -8.94
N LEU A 49 -3.61 -6.07 -8.38
CA LEU A 49 -3.73 -4.67 -8.80
C LEU A 49 -3.33 -4.49 -10.27
N SER A 50 -2.57 -5.43 -10.85
CA SER A 50 -2.18 -5.39 -12.27
C SER A 50 -3.33 -5.70 -13.23
N ALA A 51 -4.46 -6.23 -12.73
CA ALA A 51 -5.67 -6.41 -13.53
C ALA A 51 -6.09 -5.05 -14.13
N PRO A 52 -6.44 -4.95 -15.43
CA PRO A 52 -6.62 -3.66 -16.11
C PRO A 52 -7.55 -2.67 -15.41
N ALA A 53 -8.70 -3.14 -14.89
CA ALA A 53 -9.64 -2.30 -14.17
C ALA A 53 -9.09 -1.79 -12.82
N LYS A 54 -8.34 -2.64 -12.10
CA LYS A 54 -7.72 -2.27 -10.82
C LYS A 54 -6.54 -1.32 -11.03
N LYS A 55 -5.75 -1.53 -12.09
CA LYS A 55 -4.67 -0.63 -12.49
C LYS A 55 -5.21 0.75 -12.86
N GLU A 56 -6.29 0.83 -13.62
CA GLU A 56 -6.96 2.10 -13.96
C GLU A 56 -7.45 2.83 -12.69
N ILE A 57 -8.02 2.10 -11.72
CA ILE A 57 -8.39 2.67 -10.41
C ILE A 57 -7.14 3.22 -9.69
N ALA A 58 -6.06 2.44 -9.62
CA ALA A 58 -4.82 2.86 -8.96
C ALA A 58 -4.24 4.14 -9.58
N MET A 59 -4.27 4.28 -10.91
CA MET A 59 -3.79 5.50 -11.59
C MET A 59 -4.63 6.73 -11.19
N LYS A 60 -5.95 6.57 -11.09
CA LYS A 60 -6.87 7.65 -10.70
C LYS A 60 -6.70 8.06 -9.24
N LEU A 61 -6.47 7.09 -8.34
CA LEU A 61 -6.21 7.36 -6.93
C LEU A 61 -4.91 8.18 -6.78
N VAL A 62 -3.80 7.72 -7.36
CA VAL A 62 -2.52 8.47 -7.35
C VAL A 62 -2.70 9.87 -7.95
N SER A 63 -3.31 9.98 -9.14
CA SER A 63 -3.53 11.28 -9.80
C SER A 63 -4.39 12.25 -8.97
N SER A 64 -5.28 11.75 -8.11
CA SER A 64 -6.04 12.62 -7.20
C SER A 64 -5.15 13.26 -6.13
N ALA A 65 -4.10 12.56 -5.69
CA ALA A 65 -3.13 13.08 -4.72
C ALA A 65 -1.98 13.86 -5.36
N GLU A 66 -1.56 13.51 -6.57
CA GLU A 66 -0.47 14.20 -7.26
C GLU A 66 -0.97 15.45 -8.01
N ASN A 67 -2.21 15.45 -8.52
CA ASN A 67 -2.67 16.45 -9.47
C ASN A 67 -4.12 16.92 -9.23
N SER A 68 -4.70 16.58 -8.08
CA SER A 68 -6.10 16.93 -7.73
C SER A 68 -7.13 16.58 -8.81
N SER A 69 -6.87 15.52 -9.60
CA SER A 69 -7.69 15.14 -10.76
C SER A 69 -7.75 13.63 -10.95
N LEU A 70 -8.89 13.11 -11.44
CA LEU A 70 -9.01 11.71 -11.85
C LEU A 70 -8.60 11.49 -13.32
N ASP A 71 -8.41 12.55 -14.09
CA ASP A 71 -7.90 12.44 -15.47
C ASP A 71 -6.37 12.33 -15.46
N TRP A 72 -5.88 11.17 -15.03
CA TRP A 72 -4.45 10.90 -14.94
C TRP A 72 -3.73 10.99 -16.30
N LYS A 73 -4.45 10.78 -17.40
CA LYS A 73 -3.90 10.89 -18.75
C LYS A 73 -3.64 12.34 -19.16
N ALA A 74 -4.33 13.31 -18.57
CA ALA A 74 -4.01 14.72 -18.78
C ALA A 74 -2.60 15.08 -18.28
N GLN A 75 -2.00 14.24 -17.42
CA GLN A 75 -0.72 14.51 -16.77
C GLN A 75 0.49 14.09 -17.59
N TYR A 76 0.34 13.39 -18.73
CA TYR A 76 1.48 13.10 -19.62
C TYR A 76 2.27 14.38 -19.99
N LYS A 77 1.57 15.51 -20.14
CA LYS A 77 2.16 16.81 -20.49
C LYS A 77 2.57 17.66 -19.28
N TYR A 78 2.23 17.24 -18.06
CA TYR A 78 2.58 17.97 -16.85
C TYR A 78 4.10 18.12 -16.77
N ILE A 79 4.57 19.32 -16.45
CA ILE A 79 5.97 19.65 -16.19
C ILE A 79 6.02 20.99 -15.45
N GLU A 80 6.63 20.99 -14.29
CA GLU A 80 6.77 22.15 -13.40
C GLU A 80 7.91 21.90 -12.43
N ASP A 81 8.61 22.94 -12.00
CA ASP A 81 9.43 22.87 -10.79
C ASP A 81 8.59 23.43 -9.64
N ILE A 82 8.27 22.56 -8.69
CA ILE A 82 7.39 22.87 -7.56
C ILE A 82 8.16 23.42 -6.34
N GLY A 83 9.47 23.63 -6.47
CA GLY A 83 10.32 24.19 -5.42
C GLY A 83 10.62 23.24 -4.27
N ASP A 84 10.52 21.93 -4.49
CA ASP A 84 10.79 20.88 -3.50
C ASP A 84 12.25 20.36 -3.53
N GLY A 85 13.10 20.99 -4.36
CA GLY A 85 14.51 20.63 -4.53
C GLY A 85 14.76 19.45 -5.47
N ARG A 86 13.76 18.97 -6.21
CA ARG A 86 13.89 17.88 -7.20
C ARG A 86 14.07 18.39 -8.64
N GLY A 87 14.03 19.71 -8.83
CA GLY A 87 14.05 20.37 -10.14
C GLY A 87 12.70 20.23 -10.84
N TYR A 88 12.70 20.00 -12.16
CA TYR A 88 11.46 19.72 -12.87
C TYR A 88 10.85 18.39 -12.43
N THR A 89 9.57 18.41 -12.07
CA THR A 89 8.67 17.27 -11.85
C THR A 89 7.69 17.19 -13.02
N ALA A 90 7.57 16.02 -13.66
CA ALA A 90 6.82 15.91 -14.92
C ALA A 90 6.14 14.55 -15.14
N GLY A 91 5.11 14.53 -15.98
CA GLY A 91 4.44 13.30 -16.42
C GLY A 91 3.51 12.66 -15.39
N ILE A 92 3.07 11.44 -15.70
CA ILE A 92 1.96 10.75 -15.00
C ILE A 92 2.22 10.31 -13.56
N ILE A 93 3.48 10.37 -13.10
CA ILE A 93 3.87 10.01 -11.73
C ILE A 93 4.92 10.98 -11.15
N GLY A 94 5.14 12.14 -11.78
CA GLY A 94 6.11 13.11 -11.30
C GLY A 94 7.58 12.67 -11.44
N PHE A 95 7.99 12.28 -12.64
CA PHE A 95 9.41 12.03 -12.94
C PHE A 95 10.22 13.29 -12.70
N CYS A 96 11.34 13.22 -11.96
CA CYS A 96 12.11 14.42 -11.62
C CYS A 96 13.48 14.49 -12.30
N SER A 97 13.90 15.69 -12.70
CA SER A 97 15.22 15.90 -13.30
C SER A 97 16.36 15.66 -12.31
N GLY A 98 16.13 15.89 -11.02
CA GLY A 98 17.12 15.74 -9.96
C GLY A 98 17.25 14.32 -9.39
N THR A 99 16.30 13.41 -9.66
CA THR A 99 16.27 12.05 -9.08
C THR A 99 16.66 10.94 -10.05
N GLY A 100 16.91 11.29 -11.32
CA GLY A 100 17.44 10.39 -12.35
C GLY A 100 16.38 9.64 -13.16
N ASP A 101 15.18 9.45 -12.63
CA ASP A 101 14.06 8.79 -13.33
C ASP A 101 13.57 9.57 -14.56
N MET A 102 13.58 10.92 -14.56
CA MET A 102 13.32 11.68 -15.78
C MET A 102 14.39 11.44 -16.86
N LEU A 103 15.66 11.33 -16.44
CA LEU A 103 16.75 11.03 -17.36
C LEU A 103 16.58 9.61 -17.94
N GLU A 104 16.32 8.60 -17.12
CA GLU A 104 16.08 7.23 -17.55
C GLU A 104 14.88 7.14 -18.53
N LEU A 105 13.79 7.86 -18.24
CA LEU A 105 12.64 7.98 -19.13
C LEU A 105 13.03 8.54 -20.51
N VAL A 106 13.76 9.66 -20.55
CA VAL A 106 14.12 10.31 -21.82
C VAL A 106 15.15 9.46 -22.58
N GLU A 107 16.04 8.73 -21.90
CA GLU A 107 16.93 7.76 -22.52
C GLU A 107 16.15 6.60 -23.14
N ALA A 108 15.20 6.01 -22.42
CA ALA A 108 14.34 4.94 -22.93
C ALA A 108 13.48 5.39 -24.12
N TYR A 109 12.90 6.60 -24.04
CA TYR A 109 12.16 7.19 -25.15
C TYR A 109 13.05 7.42 -26.37
N THR A 110 14.27 7.92 -26.17
CA THR A 110 15.24 8.17 -27.26
C THR A 110 15.75 6.88 -27.88
N ASN A 111 15.95 5.82 -27.11
CA ASN A 111 16.31 4.52 -27.65
C ASN A 111 15.21 3.94 -28.55
N SER A 112 13.94 4.21 -28.23
CA SER A 112 12.78 3.76 -29.02
C SER A 112 12.51 4.67 -30.22
N VAL A 113 12.75 5.98 -30.06
CA VAL A 113 12.51 7.03 -31.07
C VAL A 113 13.72 7.98 -31.11
N PRO A 114 14.78 7.69 -31.89
CA PRO A 114 16.06 8.41 -31.81
C PRO A 114 16.01 9.93 -32.05
N ASN A 115 15.14 10.40 -32.93
CA ASN A 115 15.04 11.81 -33.32
C ASN A 115 13.85 12.54 -32.67
N ASN A 116 13.46 12.13 -31.47
CA ASN A 116 12.37 12.77 -30.73
C ASN A 116 12.78 14.17 -30.21
N PRO A 117 11.83 15.06 -29.87
CA PRO A 117 12.15 16.44 -29.47
C PRO A 117 12.90 16.55 -28.14
N LEU A 118 12.91 15.50 -27.30
CA LEU A 118 13.59 15.46 -26.01
C LEU A 118 15.05 14.98 -26.10
N ALA A 119 15.43 14.24 -27.15
CA ALA A 119 16.76 13.63 -27.29
C ALA A 119 17.91 14.63 -27.12
N LYS A 120 17.76 15.86 -27.65
CA LYS A 120 18.78 16.91 -27.56
C LYS A 120 19.05 17.41 -26.13
N TYR A 121 18.16 17.13 -25.18
CA TYR A 121 18.31 17.54 -23.77
C TYR A 121 18.99 16.49 -22.90
N LEU A 122 19.26 15.28 -23.42
CA LEU A 122 19.97 14.23 -22.67
C LEU A 122 21.30 14.70 -22.05
N PRO A 123 22.17 15.47 -22.73
CA PRO A 123 23.38 15.98 -22.10
C PRO A 123 23.10 16.92 -20.91
N ALA A 124 22.05 17.74 -20.99
CA ALA A 124 21.66 18.64 -19.90
C ALA A 124 21.07 17.84 -18.74
N LEU A 125 20.16 16.91 -19.01
CA LEU A 125 19.57 16.01 -17.99
C LEU A 125 20.64 15.24 -17.21
N ARG A 126 21.67 14.70 -17.90
CA ARG A 126 22.80 14.02 -17.23
C ARG A 126 23.61 14.95 -16.33
N LYS A 127 23.73 16.23 -16.70
CA LYS A 127 24.50 17.22 -15.95
C LYS A 127 23.76 17.71 -14.70
N VAL A 128 22.43 17.85 -14.78
CA VAL A 128 21.61 18.35 -13.66
C VAL A 128 21.14 17.26 -12.71
N ASN A 129 21.20 15.98 -13.11
CA ASN A 129 20.84 14.85 -12.26
C ASN A 129 21.58 14.91 -10.90
N GLY A 130 20.84 14.72 -9.81
CA GLY A 130 21.32 14.91 -8.43
C GLY A 130 21.21 16.35 -7.91
N THR A 131 20.63 17.28 -8.69
CA THR A 131 20.42 18.69 -8.31
C THR A 131 19.04 19.19 -8.77
N ASP A 132 18.62 20.36 -8.29
CA ASP A 132 17.44 21.10 -8.75
C ASP A 132 17.71 22.04 -9.95
N SER A 133 18.88 21.93 -10.58
CA SER A 133 19.30 22.88 -11.62
C SER A 133 18.50 22.77 -12.92
N HIS A 134 18.13 23.92 -13.51
CA HIS A 134 17.52 24.00 -14.84
C HIS A 134 18.52 24.26 -15.99
N SER A 135 19.83 24.17 -15.72
CA SER A 135 20.87 24.54 -16.68
C SER A 135 20.80 23.68 -17.96
N GLY A 136 20.52 24.33 -19.10
CA GLY A 136 20.42 23.67 -20.41
C GLY A 136 19.05 23.06 -20.73
N LEU A 137 18.04 23.26 -19.87
CA LEU A 137 16.66 22.80 -20.07
C LEU A 137 15.73 24.00 -20.38
N GLY A 138 15.20 24.65 -19.34
CA GLY A 138 14.37 25.85 -19.40
C GLY A 138 13.06 25.69 -20.18
N SER A 139 12.46 26.83 -20.58
CA SER A 139 11.18 26.87 -21.29
C SER A 139 11.17 26.10 -22.62
N ALA A 140 12.33 25.94 -23.26
CA ALA A 140 12.48 25.13 -24.47
C ALA A 140 12.33 23.63 -24.17
N PHE A 141 12.80 23.16 -23.01
CA PHE A 141 12.59 21.79 -22.55
C PHE A 141 11.13 21.55 -22.20
N GLU A 142 10.49 22.46 -21.46
CA GLU A 142 9.05 22.38 -21.16
C GLU A 142 8.18 22.31 -22.42
N SER A 143 8.51 23.11 -23.43
CA SER A 143 7.80 23.10 -24.71
C SER A 143 7.99 21.77 -25.45
N ALA A 144 9.22 21.24 -25.45
CA ALA A 144 9.54 19.95 -26.06
C ALA A 144 8.87 18.78 -25.32
N TRP A 145 8.74 18.86 -23.99
CA TRP A 145 8.02 17.89 -23.17
C TRP A 145 6.54 17.85 -23.56
N LYS A 146 5.89 19.02 -23.60
CA LYS A 146 4.49 19.15 -24.01
C LYS A 146 4.27 18.66 -25.44
N GLN A 147 5.22 18.91 -26.35
CA GLN A 147 5.20 18.38 -27.72
C GLN A 147 5.29 16.85 -27.73
N ALA A 148 6.25 16.27 -27.01
CA ALA A 148 6.42 14.82 -26.92
C ALA A 148 5.18 14.15 -26.33
N ALA A 149 4.56 14.75 -25.30
CA ALA A 149 3.38 14.22 -24.61
C ALA A 149 2.15 14.07 -25.50
N ALA A 150 2.11 14.74 -26.65
CA ALA A 150 1.07 14.54 -27.66
C ALA A 150 1.23 13.24 -28.47
N THR A 151 2.39 12.58 -28.40
CA THR A 151 2.72 11.36 -29.14
C THR A 151 2.42 10.11 -28.34
N THR A 152 1.93 9.05 -28.99
CA THR A 152 1.67 7.75 -28.34
C THR A 152 2.96 7.10 -27.86
N GLU A 153 4.08 7.35 -28.53
CA GLU A 153 5.39 6.81 -28.21
C GLU A 153 5.89 7.35 -26.86
N PHE A 154 5.78 8.66 -26.61
CA PHE A 154 6.19 9.21 -25.32
C PHE A 154 5.23 8.83 -24.18
N GLN A 155 3.93 8.76 -24.46
CA GLN A 155 2.95 8.24 -23.49
C GLN A 155 3.26 6.78 -23.12
N THR A 156 3.67 5.97 -24.10
CA THR A 156 4.09 4.58 -23.88
C THR A 156 5.39 4.52 -23.07
N ALA A 157 6.37 5.38 -23.37
CA ALA A 157 7.60 5.47 -22.59
C ALA A 157 7.31 5.80 -21.11
N GLN A 158 6.45 6.78 -20.83
CA GLN A 158 6.03 7.09 -19.46
C GLN A 158 5.32 5.92 -18.77
N ASN A 159 4.41 5.23 -19.47
CA ASN A 159 3.74 4.04 -18.93
C ASN A 159 4.72 2.92 -18.58
N ASN A 160 5.68 2.65 -19.48
CA ASN A 160 6.68 1.62 -19.30
C ASN A 160 7.60 1.94 -18.12
N GLU A 161 8.00 3.20 -17.97
CA GLU A 161 8.88 3.61 -16.89
C GLU A 161 8.19 3.58 -15.53
N ARG A 162 6.94 4.09 -15.45
CA ARG A 162 6.07 3.88 -14.28
C ARG A 162 6.02 2.39 -13.91
N ASP A 163 5.77 1.54 -14.90
CA ASP A 163 5.59 0.11 -14.68
C ASP A 163 6.87 -0.56 -14.20
N ARG A 164 8.00 -0.25 -14.83
CA ARG A 164 9.31 -0.84 -14.53
C ARG A 164 9.81 -0.48 -13.13
N VAL A 165 9.74 0.79 -12.76
CA VAL A 165 10.39 1.31 -11.55
C VAL A 165 9.45 1.30 -10.32
N TYR A 166 8.15 1.53 -10.52
CA TYR A 166 7.22 1.76 -9.42
C TYR A 166 6.15 0.68 -9.33
N PHE A 167 5.31 0.53 -10.36
CA PHE A 167 4.11 -0.28 -10.28
C PHE A 167 4.43 -1.78 -10.18
N ASN A 168 5.23 -2.34 -11.07
CA ASN A 168 5.53 -3.77 -11.06
C ASN A 168 6.31 -4.19 -9.81
N PRO A 169 7.34 -3.44 -9.34
CA PRO A 169 7.99 -3.74 -8.07
C PRO A 169 7.05 -3.71 -6.87
N ALA A 170 6.21 -2.66 -6.73
CA ALA A 170 5.26 -2.55 -5.63
C ALA A 170 4.22 -3.67 -5.64
N VAL A 171 3.63 -3.98 -6.80
CA VAL A 171 2.64 -5.05 -6.94
C VAL A 171 3.26 -6.42 -6.69
N SER A 172 4.46 -6.68 -7.22
CA SER A 172 5.17 -7.93 -6.98
C SER A 172 5.51 -8.11 -5.51
N GLN A 173 5.98 -7.05 -4.84
CA GLN A 173 6.28 -7.08 -3.41
C GLN A 173 5.01 -7.26 -2.56
N GLY A 174 3.92 -6.59 -2.92
CA GLY A 174 2.63 -6.75 -2.25
C GLY A 174 2.07 -8.17 -2.38
N LYS A 175 2.19 -8.78 -3.57
CA LYS A 175 1.85 -10.21 -3.78
C LYS A 175 2.73 -11.12 -2.94
N SER A 176 4.04 -10.87 -2.87
CA SER A 176 4.97 -11.64 -2.03
C SER A 176 4.64 -11.54 -0.54
N ASP A 177 4.09 -10.41 -0.10
CA ASP A 177 3.64 -10.20 1.28
C ASP A 177 2.23 -10.73 1.55
N GLY A 178 1.54 -11.25 0.51
CA GLY A 178 0.19 -11.79 0.60
C GLY A 178 -0.89 -10.71 0.70
N LEU A 179 -0.65 -9.52 0.15
CA LEU A 179 -1.56 -8.39 0.23
C LEU A 179 -2.66 -8.41 -0.83
N SER A 180 -3.82 -7.87 -0.46
CA SER A 180 -4.94 -7.55 -1.34
C SER A 180 -4.62 -6.41 -2.32
N ASN A 181 -5.60 -6.02 -3.15
CA ASN A 181 -5.46 -4.87 -4.05
C ASN A 181 -5.22 -3.57 -3.28
N LEU A 182 -5.88 -3.37 -2.13
CA LEU A 182 -5.66 -2.20 -1.28
C LEU A 182 -4.23 -2.17 -0.75
N GLY A 183 -3.69 -3.30 -0.29
CA GLY A 183 -2.31 -3.35 0.19
C GLY A 183 -1.28 -3.17 -0.92
N GLN A 184 -1.52 -3.72 -2.10
CA GLN A 184 -0.69 -3.46 -3.29
C GLN A 184 -0.75 -1.99 -3.71
N PHE A 185 -1.93 -1.36 -3.62
CA PHE A 185 -2.09 0.06 -3.90
C PHE A 185 -1.34 0.92 -2.87
N ALA A 186 -1.42 0.58 -1.58
CA ALA A 186 -0.66 1.25 -0.53
C ALA A 186 0.86 1.22 -0.80
N TYR A 187 1.38 0.09 -1.28
CA TYR A 187 2.78 -0.02 -1.70
C TYR A 187 3.09 0.82 -2.94
N TYR A 188 2.21 0.78 -3.94
CA TYR A 188 2.39 1.56 -5.17
C TYR A 188 2.40 3.07 -4.89
N ASP A 189 1.45 3.54 -4.11
CA ASP A 189 1.35 4.95 -3.72
C ASP A 189 2.56 5.39 -2.88
N ALA A 190 3.08 4.51 -2.02
CA ALA A 190 4.28 4.78 -1.24
C ALA A 190 5.54 4.84 -2.10
N ILE A 191 5.75 3.90 -3.03
CA ILE A 191 6.95 3.92 -3.90
C ILE A 191 6.94 5.10 -4.88
N VAL A 192 5.76 5.59 -5.29
CA VAL A 192 5.65 6.82 -6.11
C VAL A 192 6.18 8.02 -5.34
N MET A 193 5.72 8.22 -4.10
CA MET A 193 6.11 9.37 -3.29
C MET A 193 7.52 9.28 -2.70
N HIS A 194 7.94 8.08 -2.28
CA HIS A 194 9.17 7.87 -1.52
C HIS A 194 10.30 7.23 -2.33
N GLY A 195 10.04 6.87 -3.58
CA GLY A 195 10.99 6.19 -4.45
C GLY A 195 11.32 4.75 -4.03
N PRO A 196 12.01 4.00 -4.91
CA PRO A 196 12.55 2.68 -4.61
C PRO A 196 13.77 2.75 -3.67
N GLY A 197 14.21 1.60 -3.16
CA GLY A 197 15.43 1.47 -2.36
C GLY A 197 15.17 1.09 -0.90
N ASP A 198 16.24 1.02 -0.10
CA ASP A 198 16.22 0.51 1.28
C ASP A 198 16.64 1.54 2.36
N SER A 199 16.78 2.82 2.00
CA SER A 199 16.98 3.89 2.98
C SER A 199 15.76 4.02 3.90
N SER A 200 15.92 4.66 5.06
CA SER A 200 14.84 4.73 6.05
C SER A 200 13.60 5.46 5.56
N ASP A 201 13.77 6.37 4.61
CA ASP A 201 12.76 7.22 3.98
C ASP A 201 12.23 6.68 2.64
N SER A 202 12.83 5.63 2.08
CA SER A 202 12.34 5.00 0.85
C SER A 202 11.28 3.93 1.11
N PHE A 203 10.64 3.44 0.04
CA PHE A 203 9.63 2.36 0.13
C PHE A 203 10.11 1.13 0.92
N GLY A 204 11.33 0.64 0.65
CA GLY A 204 11.89 -0.52 1.34
C GLY A 204 12.09 -0.29 2.85
N GLY A 205 12.54 0.90 3.24
CA GLY A 205 12.67 1.28 4.65
C GLY A 205 11.33 1.36 5.37
N ILE A 206 10.33 2.00 4.75
CA ILE A 206 8.96 2.10 5.28
C ILE A 206 8.36 0.70 5.48
N ARG A 207 8.48 -0.18 4.47
CA ARG A 207 8.05 -1.58 4.56
C ARG A 207 8.75 -2.31 5.71
N LYS A 208 10.07 -2.15 5.84
CA LYS A 208 10.86 -2.77 6.92
C LYS A 208 10.42 -2.29 8.29
N ALA A 209 10.15 -0.99 8.47
CA ALA A 209 9.64 -0.43 9.70
C ALA A 209 8.25 -0.99 10.07
N ALA A 210 7.36 -1.15 9.08
CA ALA A 210 6.06 -1.78 9.26
C ALA A 210 6.18 -3.24 9.73
N MET A 211 7.07 -4.01 9.09
CA MET A 211 7.31 -5.43 9.41
C MET A 211 7.89 -5.66 10.81
N GLN A 212 8.55 -4.65 11.41
CA GLN A 212 8.98 -4.71 12.81
C GLN A 212 7.81 -4.62 13.81
N LYS A 213 6.65 -4.09 13.36
CA LYS A 213 5.47 -3.87 14.19
C LYS A 213 4.38 -4.90 13.96
N ALA A 214 4.24 -5.40 12.72
CA ALA A 214 3.22 -6.37 12.36
C ALA A 214 3.75 -7.34 11.29
N LYS A 215 3.40 -8.63 11.42
CA LYS A 215 3.69 -9.64 10.40
C LYS A 215 2.84 -9.38 9.15
N THR A 216 3.42 -9.64 7.98
CA THR A 216 2.65 -9.63 6.71
C THR A 216 1.68 -10.82 6.68
N PRO A 217 0.63 -10.79 5.85
CA PRO A 217 -0.22 -11.96 5.61
C PRO A 217 0.54 -13.22 5.20
N ALA A 218 1.56 -13.11 4.34
CA ALA A 218 2.42 -14.24 3.97
C ALA A 218 3.19 -14.85 5.17
N GLN A 219 3.38 -14.08 6.25
CA GLN A 219 3.98 -14.55 7.51
C GLN A 219 2.91 -14.98 8.56
N GLY A 220 1.65 -15.11 8.15
CA GLY A 220 0.51 -15.46 9.01
C GLY A 220 -0.06 -14.28 9.81
N GLY A 221 0.26 -13.04 9.43
CA GLY A 221 -0.29 -11.84 10.05
C GLY A 221 -1.69 -11.47 9.53
N ASN A 222 -2.40 -10.62 10.27
CA ASN A 222 -3.65 -10.04 9.81
C ASN A 222 -3.38 -8.81 8.92
N GLU A 223 -3.97 -8.76 7.73
CA GLU A 223 -3.72 -7.70 6.76
C GLU A 223 -4.10 -6.31 7.29
N THR A 224 -5.23 -6.14 7.99
CA THR A 224 -5.58 -4.85 8.59
C THR A 224 -4.52 -4.35 9.57
N THR A 225 -3.99 -5.27 10.38
CA THR A 225 -2.95 -4.96 11.37
C THR A 225 -1.66 -4.56 10.66
N TYR A 226 -1.29 -5.28 9.61
CA TYR A 226 -0.13 -4.97 8.80
C TYR A 226 -0.25 -3.61 8.09
N LEU A 227 -1.37 -3.35 7.41
CA LEU A 227 -1.58 -2.10 6.67
C LEU A 227 -1.65 -0.89 7.61
N LYS A 228 -2.23 -1.01 8.81
CA LYS A 228 -2.15 0.06 9.82
C LYS A 228 -0.71 0.37 10.21
N ALA A 229 0.10 -0.66 10.48
CA ALA A 229 1.52 -0.48 10.77
C ALA A 229 2.28 0.15 9.60
N PHE A 230 1.94 -0.22 8.35
CA PHE A 230 2.52 0.37 7.14
C PHE A 230 2.15 1.85 6.99
N PHE A 231 0.87 2.21 7.15
CA PHE A 231 0.41 3.59 7.10
C PHE A 231 1.02 4.45 8.20
N ASP A 232 1.17 3.92 9.42
CA ASP A 232 1.82 4.63 10.51
C ASP A 232 3.31 4.88 10.22
N ALA A 233 4.03 3.88 9.72
CA ALA A 233 5.43 4.05 9.31
C ALA A 233 5.57 5.08 8.18
N ARG A 234 4.71 5.00 7.16
CA ARG A 234 4.71 5.94 6.03
C ARG A 234 4.46 7.38 6.48
N LYS A 235 3.44 7.61 7.32
CA LYS A 235 3.11 8.96 7.81
C LYS A 235 4.23 9.59 8.64
N VAL A 236 5.07 8.79 9.30
CA VAL A 236 6.26 9.31 9.99
C VAL A 236 7.23 9.92 8.98
N ILE A 237 7.48 9.25 7.85
CA ILE A 237 8.38 9.74 6.80
C ILE A 237 7.77 10.94 6.07
N MET A 238 6.49 10.88 5.68
CA MET A 238 5.80 12.01 5.05
C MET A 238 5.94 13.32 5.84
N LYS A 239 5.85 13.26 7.17
CA LYS A 239 5.95 14.43 8.05
C LYS A 239 7.37 14.98 8.22
N GLN A 240 8.40 14.31 7.69
CA GLN A 240 9.78 14.80 7.74
C GLN A 240 10.08 15.79 6.61
N GLU A 241 9.30 15.75 5.52
CA GLU A 241 9.43 16.66 4.38
C GLU A 241 8.24 17.63 4.38
N GLU A 242 8.50 18.94 4.44
CA GLU A 242 7.43 19.95 4.51
C GLU A 242 6.47 19.86 3.32
N ALA A 243 7.00 19.60 2.12
CA ALA A 243 6.24 19.37 0.90
C ALA A 243 5.26 18.19 0.99
N HIS A 244 5.48 17.25 1.91
CA HIS A 244 4.71 16.02 2.08
C HIS A 244 3.98 15.92 3.43
N ALA A 245 3.95 17.00 4.22
CA ALA A 245 3.41 16.98 5.59
C ALA A 245 1.88 16.71 5.65
N ASP A 246 1.15 16.99 4.56
CA ASP A 246 -0.26 16.60 4.44
C ASP A 246 -0.38 15.09 4.18
N THR A 247 -1.00 14.39 5.13
CA THR A 247 -1.17 12.93 5.08
C THR A 247 -2.55 12.49 4.61
N SER A 248 -3.35 13.36 3.98
CA SER A 248 -4.74 13.07 3.57
C SER A 248 -4.86 11.91 2.57
N ARG A 249 -3.88 11.71 1.67
CA ARG A 249 -3.80 10.52 0.80
C ARG A 249 -3.78 9.19 1.57
N VAL A 250 -3.31 9.22 2.83
CA VAL A 250 -3.39 8.09 3.75
C VAL A 250 -4.66 8.18 4.59
N ASP A 251 -4.89 9.32 5.25
CA ASP A 251 -5.89 9.44 6.32
C ASP A 251 -7.33 9.47 5.81
N THR A 252 -7.59 10.15 4.70
CA THR A 252 -8.94 10.35 4.13
C THR A 252 -9.17 9.60 2.82
N GLU A 253 -8.25 8.71 2.46
CA GLU A 253 -8.35 7.78 1.32
C GLU A 253 -8.01 6.34 1.72
N GLN A 254 -6.74 6.00 1.88
CA GLN A 254 -6.32 4.60 2.09
C GLN A 254 -6.88 4.01 3.40
N LEU A 255 -6.86 4.77 4.50
CA LEU A 255 -7.48 4.37 5.77
C LEU A 255 -9.00 4.28 5.67
N VAL A 256 -9.65 5.09 4.82
CA VAL A 256 -11.10 5.00 4.59
C VAL A 256 -11.43 3.67 3.93
N PHE A 257 -10.69 3.26 2.90
CA PHE A 257 -10.88 1.97 2.24
C PHE A 257 -10.59 0.80 3.19
N LEU A 258 -9.53 0.92 4.00
CA LEU A 258 -9.19 -0.11 4.99
C LEU A 258 -10.27 -0.26 6.05
N ASN A 259 -10.77 0.85 6.61
CA ASN A 259 -11.79 0.83 7.66
C ASN A 259 -13.15 0.33 7.13
N ALA A 260 -13.42 0.51 5.83
CA ALA A 260 -14.57 -0.07 5.16
C ALA A 260 -14.41 -1.57 4.84
N GLY A 261 -13.22 -2.15 5.08
CA GLY A 261 -12.92 -3.54 4.71
C GLY A 261 -12.85 -3.77 3.21
N ASN A 262 -12.64 -2.71 2.41
CA ASN A 262 -12.63 -2.78 0.95
C ASN A 262 -11.25 -3.18 0.40
N PHE A 263 -10.77 -4.36 0.79
CA PHE A 263 -9.47 -4.90 0.41
C PHE A 263 -9.31 -5.09 -1.11
N ASP A 264 -10.40 -5.38 -1.81
CA ASP A 264 -10.35 -5.57 -3.26
C ASP A 264 -10.39 -4.23 -4.03
N LEU A 265 -10.66 -3.08 -3.40
CA LEU A 265 -10.94 -1.81 -4.07
C LEU A 265 -12.15 -1.92 -5.02
N HIS A 266 -13.27 -2.45 -4.53
CA HIS A 266 -14.55 -2.44 -5.24
C HIS A 266 -15.11 -1.02 -5.32
N THR A 267 -15.66 -0.67 -6.48
CA THR A 267 -16.41 0.58 -6.66
C THR A 267 -17.84 0.41 -6.11
N PRO A 268 -18.51 1.51 -5.68
CA PRO A 268 -18.02 2.88 -5.70
C PRO A 268 -16.94 3.16 -4.64
N LEU A 269 -15.85 3.82 -5.05
CA LEU A 269 -14.81 4.34 -4.16
C LEU A 269 -15.08 5.83 -3.91
N LYS A 270 -15.05 6.26 -2.65
CA LYS A 270 -15.23 7.65 -2.24
C LYS A 270 -14.16 8.02 -1.23
N TRP A 271 -13.49 9.14 -1.45
CA TRP A 271 -12.39 9.58 -0.60
C TRP A 271 -12.19 11.09 -0.70
N LYS A 272 -11.25 11.60 0.11
CA LYS A 272 -10.77 12.97 0.00
C LYS A 272 -9.24 13.03 0.02
N VAL A 273 -8.68 13.99 -0.71
CA VAL A 273 -7.28 14.39 -0.61
C VAL A 273 -7.23 15.92 -0.65
N TYR A 274 -6.43 16.54 0.22
CA TYR A 274 -6.35 18.00 0.40
C TYR A 274 -7.69 18.71 0.67
N GLY A 275 -8.69 17.96 1.15
CA GLY A 275 -10.06 18.44 1.39
C GLY A 275 -11.03 18.25 0.21
N ASP A 276 -10.51 18.03 -1.00
CA ASP A 276 -11.30 17.80 -2.21
C ASP A 276 -11.90 16.39 -2.22
N SER A 277 -13.14 16.27 -2.71
CA SER A 277 -13.87 14.99 -2.71
C SER A 277 -13.83 14.33 -4.08
N TYR A 278 -13.51 13.04 -4.11
CA TYR A 278 -13.42 12.25 -5.34
C TYR A 278 -14.33 11.02 -5.28
N THR A 279 -14.74 10.53 -6.45
CA THR A 279 -15.53 9.30 -6.57
C THR A 279 -15.19 8.56 -7.86
N ILE A 280 -15.00 7.24 -7.76
CA ILE A 280 -15.00 6.32 -8.90
C ILE A 280 -16.20 5.40 -8.74
N ASN A 281 -17.06 5.32 -9.76
CA ASN A 281 -18.25 4.48 -9.79
C ASN A 281 -17.96 3.11 -10.41
#